data_AF-A0A9E1ZSB0-F1
#
_entry.id   AF-A0A9E1ZSB0-F1
#
_cell.length_a   1.000
_cell.length_b   1.000
_cell.length_c   1.000
_cell.angle_alpha   90.00
_cell.angle_beta   90.00
_cell.angle_gamma   90.00
#
_symmetry.space_group_name_H-M   'P 1'
#
loop_
_entity.id
_entity.type
_entity.pdbx_description
1 polymer ?
#
loop_
_entity_poly.entity_id
_entity_poly.type
_entity_poly.pdbx_seq_one_letter_code
_entity_poly.pdbx_strand_id
1 'polypeptide(L)'
;MTASDTGRISMVDLDSDDTLTKLCFSAATKMLGRVPNSHRVAAHAPFMQMMLTPFTGVMQREGGGSCLTSKLKEMAIIKTSQTNGCSY
;
A
#
# COMPACT_ATOMS: atom_id res chain seq x y z
N MET A 1 -20.49 15.28 -4.58
CA MET A 1 -20.50 13.92 -4.03
C MET A 1 -19.04 13.48 -3.93
N THR A 2 -18.39 13.79 -2.82
CA THR A 2 -17.00 13.38 -2.57
C THR A 2 -16.98 11.87 -2.36
N ALA A 3 -16.03 11.17 -2.98
CA ALA A 3 -15.99 9.71 -3.07
C ALA A 3 -15.75 9.04 -1.70
N SER A 4 -16.74 9.07 -0.81
CA SER A 4 -16.69 8.43 0.49
C SER A 4 -17.16 6.99 0.37
N ASP A 5 -16.28 6.07 0.78
CA ASP A 5 -16.64 5.03 1.75
C ASP A 5 -17.52 3.86 1.27
N THR A 6 -17.27 3.33 0.07
CA THR A 6 -17.89 2.06 -0.40
C THR A 6 -17.15 0.79 0.06
N GLY A 7 -16.10 0.92 0.87
CA GLY A 7 -15.33 -0.20 1.38
C GLY A 7 -15.99 -0.88 2.59
N ARG A 8 -15.91 -2.22 2.68
CA ARG A 8 -16.43 -2.99 3.83
C ARG A 8 -15.68 -2.68 5.14
N ILE A 9 -14.47 -2.14 5.05
CA ILE A 9 -13.62 -1.73 6.16
C ILE A 9 -13.32 -0.26 5.97
N SER A 10 -13.49 0.53 7.04
CA SER A 10 -13.21 1.96 7.03
C SER A 10 -11.70 2.22 6.87
N MET A 11 -11.34 3.39 6.38
CA MET A 11 -9.93 3.80 6.29
C MET A 11 -9.50 4.48 7.58
N VAL A 12 -8.40 4.05 8.18
CA VAL A 12 -7.81 4.76 9.33
C VAL A 12 -7.41 6.18 8.91
N ASP A 13 -7.69 7.16 9.76
CA ASP A 13 -7.35 8.55 9.48
C ASP A 13 -5.84 8.78 9.43
N LEU A 14 -5.40 9.70 8.59
CA LEU A 14 -3.97 10.02 8.43
C LEU A 14 -3.41 10.67 9.71
N ASP A 15 -4.25 11.34 10.48
CA ASP A 15 -3.89 12.02 11.73
C ASP A 15 -4.04 11.13 12.99
N SER A 16 -4.15 9.81 12.82
CA SER A 16 -4.29 8.82 13.91
C SER A 16 -3.32 9.03 15.07
N ASP A 17 -3.77 8.92 16.32
CA ASP A 17 -2.93 9.03 17.51
C ASP A 17 -2.01 7.84 17.76
N ASP A 18 -2.21 6.73 17.05
CA ASP A 18 -1.34 5.56 17.17
C ASP A 18 0.05 5.80 16.58
N THR A 19 1.07 5.60 17.42
CA THR A 19 2.47 5.90 17.07
C THR A 19 3.00 4.99 15.97
N LEU A 20 2.62 3.71 16.00
CA LEU A 20 3.03 2.74 14.97
C LEU A 20 2.42 3.10 13.61
N THR A 21 1.13 3.44 13.60
CA THR A 21 0.41 3.86 12.39
C THR A 21 1.04 5.10 11.78
N LYS A 22 1.32 6.14 12.60
CA LYS A 22 2.01 7.36 12.16
C LYS A 22 3.38 7.05 11.55
N LEU A 23 4.16 6.17 12.17
CA LEU A 23 5.46 5.73 11.65
C LEU A 23 5.32 5.07 10.28
N CYS A 24 4.41 4.11 10.14
CA CYS A 24 4.18 3.39 8.89
C CYS A 24 3.64 4.29 7.78
N PHE A 25 2.74 5.24 8.09
CA PHE A 25 2.23 6.21 7.11
C PHE A 25 3.30 7.21 6.67
N SER A 26 4.17 7.66 7.59
CA SER A 26 5.33 8.48 7.25
C SER A 26 6.28 7.73 6.32
N ALA A 27 6.57 6.46 6.60
CA ALA A 27 7.41 5.61 5.75
C ALA A 27 6.80 5.40 4.35
N ALA A 28 5.49 5.11 4.29
CA ALA A 28 4.77 4.97 3.03
C ALA A 28 4.82 6.27 2.21
N THR A 29 4.65 7.43 2.86
CA THR A 29 4.72 8.75 2.22
C THR A 29 6.11 9.02 1.66
N LYS A 30 7.18 8.71 2.41
CA LYS A 30 8.56 8.87 1.93
C LYS A 30 8.86 7.98 0.72
N MET A 31 8.31 6.77 0.67
CA MET A 31 8.56 5.80 -0.40
C MET A 31 7.68 6.03 -1.65
N LEU A 32 6.41 6.38 -1.46
CA LEU A 32 5.38 6.41 -2.51
C LEU A 32 4.89 7.82 -2.84
N GLY A 33 5.30 8.85 -2.07
CA GLY A 33 4.81 10.22 -2.18
C GLY A 33 3.42 10.47 -1.57
N ARG A 34 2.76 9.41 -1.08
CA ARG A 34 1.43 9.45 -0.46
C ARG A 34 1.19 8.20 0.40
N VAL A 35 0.13 8.22 1.21
CA VAL A 35 -0.39 7.02 1.88
C VAL A 35 -1.51 6.41 1.02
N PRO A 36 -1.33 5.22 0.42
CA PRO A 36 -2.41 4.55 -0.31
C PRO A 36 -3.53 4.09 0.62
N ASN A 37 -4.78 4.06 0.13
CA ASN A 37 -5.92 3.57 0.92
C ASN A 37 -5.70 2.13 1.46
N SER A 38 -4.88 1.31 0.80
CA SER A 38 -4.58 -0.07 1.20
C SER A 38 -3.75 -0.11 2.47
N HIS A 39 -2.87 0.88 2.65
CA HIS A 39 -2.12 1.06 3.89
C HIS A 39 -3.05 1.55 5.01
N ARG A 40 -4.03 2.41 4.70
CA ARG A 40 -5.03 2.89 5.67
C ARG A 40 -5.98 1.79 6.13
N VAL A 41 -6.34 0.85 5.25
CA VAL A 41 -7.13 -0.33 5.61
C VAL A 41 -6.27 -1.36 6.35
N ALA A 42 -5.03 -1.58 5.92
CA ALA A 42 -4.11 -2.50 6.60
C ALA A 42 -3.76 -2.06 8.03
N ALA A 43 -3.88 -0.75 8.35
CA ALA A 43 -3.63 -0.21 9.69
C ALA A 43 -4.57 -0.76 10.77
N HIS A 44 -5.71 -1.35 10.41
CA HIS A 44 -6.54 -2.10 11.35
C HIS A 44 -5.87 -3.38 11.88
N ALA A 45 -4.83 -3.87 11.20
CA ALA A 45 -4.05 -5.04 11.58
C ALA A 45 -2.55 -4.67 11.65
N PRO A 46 -2.01 -4.33 12.84
CA PRO A 46 -0.65 -3.82 13.00
C PRO A 46 0.44 -4.67 12.33
N PHE A 47 0.33 -6.00 12.44
CA PHE A 47 1.27 -6.92 11.79
C PHE A 47 1.26 -6.81 10.27
N MET A 48 0.09 -6.64 9.65
CA MET A 48 0.01 -6.42 8.20
C MET A 48 0.63 -5.09 7.81
N GLN A 49 0.35 -4.02 8.56
CA GLN A 49 0.88 -2.70 8.28
C GLN A 49 2.40 -2.63 8.37
N MET A 50 3.00 -3.28 9.38
CA MET A 50 4.46 -3.36 9.53
C MET A 50 5.14 -4.08 8.36
N MET A 51 4.45 -5.04 7.74
CA MET A 51 4.99 -5.82 6.61
C MET A 51 4.71 -5.20 5.25
N LEU A 52 3.63 -4.45 5.09
CA LEU A 52 3.17 -3.98 3.78
C LEU A 52 4.16 -3.01 3.12
N THR A 53 4.69 -2.05 3.88
CA THR A 53 5.67 -1.08 3.39
C THR A 53 7.00 -1.74 2.97
N PRO A 54 7.67 -2.56 3.80
CA PRO A 54 8.92 -3.21 3.38
C PRO A 54 8.70 -4.19 2.22
N PHE A 55 7.58 -4.93 2.22
CA PHE A 55 7.22 -5.80 1.09
C PHE A 55 7.07 -5.01 -0.21
N THR A 56 6.35 -3.89 -0.17
CA THR A 56 6.18 -2.98 -1.32
C THR A 56 7.53 -2.44 -1.81
N GLY A 57 8.42 -2.07 -0.90
CA GLY A 57 9.77 -1.61 -1.23
C GLY A 57 10.56 -2.64 -2.04
N VAL A 58 10.65 -3.88 -1.56
CA VAL A 58 11.43 -4.94 -2.21
C VAL A 58 10.77 -5.43 -3.49
N MET A 59 9.44 -5.60 -3.49
CA MET A 59 8.74 -6.20 -4.62
C MET A 59 8.48 -5.21 -5.76
N GLN A 60 8.17 -3.94 -5.48
CA GLN A 60 7.75 -3.00 -6.55
C GLN A 60 8.87 -2.10 -7.04
N ARG A 61 9.89 -1.80 -6.22
CA ARG A 61 10.99 -0.92 -6.62
C ARG A 61 12.09 -1.69 -7.32
N GLU A 62 12.90 -0.96 -8.08
CA GLU A 62 14.16 -1.48 -8.61
C GLU A 62 15.18 -1.62 -7.48
N GLY A 63 16.06 -2.62 -7.58
CA GLY A 63 17.00 -2.98 -6.51
C GLY A 63 16.44 -4.05 -5.57
N GLY A 64 16.96 -4.12 -4.34
CA GLY A 64 16.51 -5.08 -3.32
C GLY A 64 16.70 -6.56 -3.68
N GLY A 65 17.60 -6.88 -4.63
CA GLY A 65 17.83 -8.24 -5.13
C GLY A 65 17.00 -8.63 -6.36
N SER A 66 16.18 -7.73 -6.89
CA SER A 66 15.39 -7.99 -8.09
C SER A 66 16.13 -7.63 -9.37
N CYS A 67 16.01 -8.49 -10.40
CA CYS A 67 16.56 -8.26 -11.74
C CYS A 67 15.56 -7.63 -12.73
N LEU A 68 14.30 -7.40 -12.32
CA LEU A 68 13.25 -6.85 -13.17
C LEU A 68 13.11 -5.35 -12.97
N THR A 69 12.85 -4.62 -14.05
CA THR A 69 12.53 -3.18 -13.98
C THR A 69 11.19 -2.96 -13.29
N SER A 70 11.03 -1.81 -12.61
CA SER A 70 9.76 -1.47 -11.96
C SER A 70 8.60 -1.48 -12.95
N LYS A 71 8.84 -1.04 -14.19
CA LYS A 71 7.83 -1.07 -15.26
C LYS A 71 7.32 -2.48 -15.55
N LEU A 72 8.21 -3.47 -15.66
CA LEU A 72 7.82 -4.85 -15.95
C LEU A 72 7.05 -5.47 -14.78
N LYS A 73 7.46 -5.18 -13.54
CA LYS A 73 6.74 -5.63 -12.34
C LYS A 73 5.33 -5.03 -12.27
N GLU A 74 5.19 -3.75 -12.58
CA GLU A 74 3.89 -3.08 -12.62
C GLU A 74 2.98 -3.69 -13.70
N MET A 75 3.52 -4.04 -14.87
CA MET A 75 2.76 -4.77 -15.90
C MET A 75 2.25 -6.13 -15.41
N ALA A 76 3.07 -6.86 -14.64
CA ALA A 76 2.65 -8.12 -14.03
C ALA A 76 1.54 -7.90 -12.99
N ILE A 77 1.63 -6.85 -12.16
CA ILE A 77 0.60 -6.48 -11.18
C ILE A 77 -0.71 -6.13 -11.90
N ILE A 78 -0.67 -5.31 -12.95
CA ILE A 78 -1.87 -4.92 -13.72
C ILE A 78 -2.50 -6.15 -14.36
N LYS A 79 -1.71 -7.00 -15.02
CA LYS A 79 -2.25 -8.18 -15.71
C LYS A 79 -2.88 -9.19 -14.75
N THR A 80 -2.24 -9.43 -13.62
CA THR A 80 -2.76 -10.34 -12.58
C THR A 80 -3.99 -9.75 -11.92
N SER A 81 -4.01 -8.45 -11.61
CA SER A 81 -5.17 -7.74 -11.07
C SER A 81 -6.38 -7.81 -12.02
N GLN A 82 -6.16 -7.59 -13.32
CA GLN A 82 -7.19 -7.73 -14.34
C GLN A 82 -7.73 -9.17 -14.38
N THR A 83 -6.84 -10.17 -14.38
CA THR A 83 -7.21 -11.59 -14.43
C THR A 83 -8.02 -12.00 -13.20
N ASN A 84 -7.72 -11.42 -12.04
CA ASN A 84 -8.42 -11.66 -10.79
C ASN A 84 -9.66 -10.76 -10.57
N GLY A 85 -10.00 -9.87 -11.51
CA GLY A 85 -11.12 -8.94 -11.35
C GLY A 85 -10.94 -7.93 -10.21
N CYS A 86 -9.70 -7.60 -9.84
CA CYS A 86 -9.41 -6.67 -8.76
C CYS A 86 -9.69 -5.22 -9.20
N SER A 87 -10.85 -4.69 -8.78
CA SER A 87 -11.28 -3.31 -9.04
C SER A 87 -11.09 -2.47 -7.77
N TYR A 88 -9.83 -2.14 -7.50
CA TYR A 88 -9.39 -1.36 -6.34
C TYR A 88 -9.60 0.15 -6.51
#